data_AF-A0A8X7BJL0-F1
#
_entry.id   AF-A0A8X7BJL0-F1
#
_cell.length_a   1.000
_cell.length_b   1.000
_cell.length_c   1.000
_cell.angle_alpha   90.00
_cell.angle_beta   90.00
_cell.angle_gamma   90.00
#
_symmetry.space_group_name_H-M   'P 1'
#
loop_
_entity.id
_entity.type
_entity.pdbx_description
1 polymer ?
#
loop_
_entity_poly.entity_id
_entity_poly.type
_entity_poly.pdbx_seq_one_letter_code
_entity_poly.pdbx_strand_id
1 'polypeptide(L)'
;MYSALFFPGKLERAGVAATYALPSTSCRLFVRDRKSNICFLVDTGSDCSILPANKTRKQSSPVQTFIAANDTPIEVYGRKLMSLDLG
;
A
#
# COMPACT_ATOMS: atom_id res chain seq x y z
N MET A 1 33.99 20.81 4.99
CA MET A 1 33.42 20.29 6.25
C MET A 1 32.10 19.64 5.90
N TYR A 2 31.99 18.31 5.99
CA TYR A 2 30.73 17.61 5.70
C TYR A 2 30.02 17.31 7.02
N SER A 3 28.89 17.97 7.26
CA SER A 3 28.00 17.70 8.39
C SER A 3 27.17 16.46 8.07
N ALA A 4 27.38 15.38 8.82
CA ALA A 4 26.48 14.24 8.82
C ALA A 4 25.17 14.63 9.53
N LEU A 5 24.06 14.65 8.80
CA LEU A 5 22.73 14.81 9.38
C LEU A 5 22.38 13.52 10.14
N PHE A 6 22.15 13.67 11.44
CA PHE A 6 21.74 12.59 12.33
C PHE A 6 20.24 12.36 12.15
N PHE A 7 19.85 11.28 11.47
CA PHE A 7 18.46 10.83 11.46
C PHE A 7 18.21 10.00 12.71
N PRO A 8 17.17 10.30 13.51
CA PRO A 8 16.87 9.52 14.71
C PRO A 8 16.56 8.07 14.31
N GLY A 9 17.26 7.14 14.96
CA GLY A 9 17.18 5.71 14.69
C GLY A 9 15.76 5.15 14.83
N LYS A 10 15.53 4.02 14.16
CA LYS A 10 14.28 3.25 14.21
C LYS A 10 13.94 2.89 15.67
N LEU A 11 12.74 3.25 16.11
CA LEU A 11 12.23 2.91 17.44
C LEU A 11 12.13 1.38 17.63
N GLU A 12 12.38 0.92 18.86
CA GLU A 12 12.25 -0.49 19.25
C GLU A 12 10.86 -1.02 18.93
N ARG A 13 10.82 -2.21 18.35
CA ARG A 13 9.63 -2.74 17.69
C ARG A 13 8.67 -3.32 18.74
N ALA A 14 7.54 -2.67 18.97
CA ALA A 14 6.40 -3.33 19.62
C ALA A 14 5.91 -4.48 18.71
N GLY A 15 5.96 -5.71 19.21
CA GLY A 15 5.57 -6.89 18.43
C GLY A 15 4.07 -6.91 18.15
N VAL A 16 3.67 -6.68 16.90
CA VAL A 16 2.29 -6.85 16.44
C VAL A 16 2.24 -8.09 15.55
N ALA A 17 1.39 -9.06 15.90
CA ALA A 17 1.18 -10.27 15.12
C ALA A 17 0.36 -9.94 13.86
N ALA A 18 0.78 -10.47 12.71
CA ALA A 18 0.03 -10.32 11.46
C ALA A 18 -1.24 -11.21 11.48
N THR A 19 -2.39 -10.65 11.15
CA THR A 19 -3.68 -11.36 11.08
C THR A 19 -3.73 -12.41 9.95
N TYR A 20 -2.85 -12.31 8.94
CA TYR A 20 -2.78 -13.23 7.83
C TYR A 20 -1.36 -13.31 7.25
N ALA A 21 -0.86 -14.53 7.02
CA ALA A 21 0.40 -14.79 6.33
C ALA A 21 0.11 -15.61 5.05
N LEU A 22 0.55 -15.11 3.90
CA LEU A 22 0.63 -15.90 2.67
C LEU A 22 1.80 -16.91 2.79
N PRO A 23 1.81 -18.02 2.04
CA PRO A 23 2.90 -19.00 2.06
C PRO A 23 4.27 -18.34 1.94
N SER A 24 5.20 -18.81 2.78
CA SER A 24 6.28 -18.07 3.42
C SER A 24 7.51 -17.75 2.56
N THR A 25 7.52 -16.59 1.89
CA THR A 25 8.77 -15.95 1.42
C THR A 25 8.85 -14.44 1.69
N SER A 26 7.79 -13.83 2.22
CA SER A 26 7.70 -12.37 2.36
C SER A 26 7.52 -11.94 3.81
N CYS A 27 8.43 -11.10 4.31
CA CYS A 27 8.30 -10.41 5.60
C CYS A 27 7.36 -9.19 5.55
N ARG A 28 6.52 -9.11 4.52
CA ARG A 28 5.59 -7.99 4.30
C ARG A 28 4.32 -8.18 5.11
N LEU A 29 3.81 -7.07 5.64
CA LEU A 29 2.57 -7.06 6.41
C LEU A 29 1.37 -6.90 5.47
N PHE A 30 0.38 -7.77 5.62
CA PHE A 30 -0.86 -7.70 4.85
C PHE A 30 -2.07 -7.60 5.78
N VAL A 31 -3.11 -6.94 5.29
CA VAL A 31 -4.43 -6.92 5.92
C VAL A 31 -5.47 -7.39 4.90
N ARG A 32 -6.34 -8.31 5.31
CA ARG A 32 -7.39 -8.88 4.44
C ARG A 32 -8.74 -8.29 4.81
N ASP A 33 -9.41 -7.72 3.83
CA ASP A 33 -10.83 -7.39 3.95
C ASP A 33 -11.66 -8.67 3.74
N ARG A 34 -12.36 -9.13 4.78
CA ARG A 34 -13.17 -10.36 4.75
C ARG A 34 -14.35 -10.25 3.78
N LYS A 35 -14.89 -9.04 3.58
CA LYS A 35 -16.05 -8.80 2.72
C LYS A 35 -15.69 -8.87 1.22
N SER A 36 -14.63 -8.18 0.81
CA SER A 36 -14.19 -8.19 -0.61
C SER A 36 -13.18 -9.27 -0.95
N ASN A 37 -12.62 -9.94 0.07
CA ASN A 37 -11.54 -10.90 -0.07
C ASN A 37 -10.24 -10.31 -0.67
N ILE A 38 -10.04 -9.00 -0.57
CA ILE A 38 -8.82 -8.32 -1.03
C ILE A 38 -7.79 -8.31 0.10
N CYS A 39 -6.55 -8.71 -0.22
CA CYS A 39 -5.40 -8.56 0.66
C CYS A 39 -4.62 -7.30 0.28
N PHE A 40 -4.60 -6.31 1.16
CA PHE A 40 -3.83 -5.08 1.00
C PHE A 40 -2.44 -5.28 1.61
N LEU A 41 -1.40 -4.82 0.89
CA LEU A 41 -0.07 -4.63 1.46
C LEU A 41 -0.10 -3.37 2.34
N VAL A 42 0.38 -3.47 3.58
CA VAL A 42 0.51 -2.32 4.46
C VAL A 42 1.76 -1.54 4.08
N ASP A 43 1.56 -0.35 3.51
CA ASP A 43 2.61 0.57 3.08
C ASP A 43 2.39 1.95 3.70
N THR A 44 3.16 2.26 4.75
CA THR A 44 3.08 3.55 5.45
C THR A 44 3.71 4.71 4.67
N GLY A 45 4.42 4.43 3.57
CA GLY A 45 4.98 5.45 2.68
C GLY A 45 4.01 5.94 1.60
N SER A 46 2.79 5.40 1.58
CA SER A 46 1.76 5.74 0.58
C SER A 46 0.67 6.65 1.16
N ASP A 47 0.23 7.64 0.38
CA ASP A 47 -0.86 8.55 0.78
C ASP A 47 -2.24 7.87 0.76
N CYS A 48 -2.40 6.82 -0.05
CA CYS A 48 -3.68 6.14 -0.22
C CYS A 48 -3.50 4.67 -0.65
N SER A 49 -4.53 3.86 -0.39
CA SER A 49 -4.59 2.49 -0.90
C SER A 49 -4.89 2.45 -2.40
N ILE A 50 -4.17 1.61 -3.15
CA ILE A 50 -4.37 1.43 -4.59
C ILE A 50 -5.07 0.10 -4.88
N LEU A 51 -6.07 0.15 -5.76
CA LEU A 51 -6.77 -1.03 -6.28
C LEU A 51 -6.45 -1.22 -7.77
N PRO A 52 -6.24 -2.47 -8.25
CA PRO A 52 -6.07 -2.72 -9.66
C PRO A 52 -7.28 -2.26 -10.48
N ALA A 53 -7.05 -1.42 -11.48
CA ALA A 53 -8.08 -1.05 -12.45
C ALA A 53 -8.38 -2.22 -13.39
N ASN A 54 -9.67 -2.48 -13.63
CA ASN A 54 -10.10 -3.44 -14.64
C ASN A 54 -9.89 -2.89 -16.07
N LYS A 55 -10.01 -3.77 -17.07
CA LYS A 55 -9.79 -3.41 -18.49
C LYS A 55 -10.66 -2.24 -18.95
N THR A 56 -11.93 -2.20 -18.52
CA THR A 56 -12.87 -1.14 -18.87
C THR A 56 -12.44 0.21 -18.32
N ARG A 57 -11.99 0.30 -17.06
CA ARG A 57 -11.48 1.56 -16.50
C ARG A 57 -10.22 2.04 -17.20
N LYS A 58 -9.33 1.14 -17.61
CA LYS A 58 -8.12 1.49 -18.36
C LYS A 58 -8.39 2.08 -19.76
N GLN A 59 -9.62 1.96 -20.28
CA GLN A 59 -10.01 2.60 -21.54
C GLN A 59 -10.42 4.06 -21.35
N SER A 60 -10.71 4.48 -20.12
CA SER A 60 -10.97 5.89 -19.80
C SER A 60 -9.66 6.65 -19.57
N SER A 61 -9.67 7.96 -19.78
CA SER A 61 -8.53 8.81 -19.45
C SER A 61 -8.22 8.76 -17.95
N PRO A 62 -6.94 8.70 -17.54
CA PRO A 62 -6.56 8.83 -16.14
C PRO A 62 -7.06 10.15 -15.55
N VAL A 63 -7.55 10.10 -14.32
CA VAL A 63 -8.01 11.29 -13.57
C VAL A 63 -6.92 11.88 -12.68
N GLN A 64 -5.89 11.10 -12.38
CA GLN A 64 -4.76 11.47 -11.53
C GLN A 64 -3.58 10.53 -11.81
N THR A 65 -2.36 11.00 -11.51
CA THR A 65 -1.14 10.18 -11.53
C THR A 65 -0.48 10.23 -10.16
N PHE A 66 -0.10 9.07 -9.63
CA PHE A 66 0.81 8.96 -8.49
C PHE A 66 2.21 8.55 -8.95
N ILE A 67 3.21 8.80 -8.12
CA ILE A 67 4.59 8.36 -8.36
C ILE A 67 4.89 7.21 -7.40
N ALA A 68 5.28 6.08 -7.95
CA ALA A 68 5.74 4.94 -7.16
C ALA A 68 7.13 5.21 -6.56
N ALA A 69 7.54 4.45 -5.55
CA ALA A 69 8.86 4.59 -4.92
C ALA A 69 10.05 4.33 -5.85
N ASN A 70 9.82 3.76 -7.04
CA ASN A 70 10.81 3.57 -8.11
C ASN A 70 10.69 4.62 -9.23
N ASP A 71 10.07 5.77 -8.93
CA ASP A 71 9.85 6.91 -9.84
C ASP A 71 8.99 6.61 -11.08
N THR A 72 8.33 5.44 -11.13
CA THR A 72 7.40 5.14 -12.23
C THR A 72 6.00 5.72 -11.95
N PRO A 73 5.30 6.22 -12.99
CA PRO A 73 3.95 6.74 -12.82
C PRO A 73 2.93 5.62 -12.62
N ILE A 74 1.96 5.86 -11.76
CA ILE A 74 0.76 5.03 -11.58
C ILE A 74 -0.44 5.86 -12.04
N GLU A 75 -1.05 5.48 -13.17
CA GLU A 75 -2.28 6.09 -13.65
C GLU A 75 -3.49 5.62 -12.84
N VAL A 76 -4.30 6.59 -12.39
CA VAL A 76 -5.48 6.36 -11.57
C VAL A 76 -6.73 6.74 -12.37
N TYR A 77 -7.71 5.83 -12.40
CA TYR A 77 -8.93 5.96 -13.23
C TYR A 77 -10.20 6.20 -12.40
N GLY A 78 -10.03 6.64 -11.16
CA GLY A 78 -11.12 6.97 -10.25
C GLY A 78 -10.78 6.72 -8.79
N ARG A 79 -11.72 7.09 -7.92
CA ARG A 79 -11.65 6.87 -6.47
C ARG A 79 -12.81 5.99 -6.03
N LYS A 80 -12.61 5.23 -4.96
CA LYS A 80 -13.62 4.34 -4.39
C LYS A 80 -13.57 4.44 -2.88
N LEU A 81 -14.68 4.86 -2.27
CA LEU A 81 -14.87 4.72 -0.83
C LEU A 81 -15.19 3.25 -0.53
N MET A 82 -14.47 2.64 0.42
CA MET A 82 -14.67 1.25 0.81
C MET A 82 -14.75 1.14 2.34
N SER A 83 -15.74 0.39 2.81
CA SER A 83 -15.77 -0.09 4.20
C SER A 83 -15.04 -1.42 4.24
N LEU A 84 -14.00 -1.51 5.07
CA LEU A 84 -13.22 -2.73 5.25
C LEU A 84 -13.73 -3.52 6.46
N ASP A 85 -13.86 -4.83 6.31
CA ASP A 85 -14.10 -5.78 7.39
C ASP A 85 -12.78 -6.49 7.71
N LEU A 86 -12.15 -6.11 8.83
CA LEU A 86 -10.80 -6.55 9.17
C LEU A 86 -10.77 -7.74 10.16
N GLY A 87 -11.92 -8.29 10.55
CA GLY A 87 -12.01 -9.26 11.64
C GLY A 87 -13.22 -9.05 12.51
#